data_AF-A0A3B0Z3T4-F1
#
_entry.id   AF-A0A3B0Z3T4-F1
#
_cell.length_a   1.000
_cell.length_b   1.000
_cell.length_c   1.000
_cell.angle_alpha   90.00
_cell.angle_beta   90.00
_cell.angle_gamma   90.00
#
_symmetry.space_group_name_H-M   'P 1'
#
loop_
_entity.id
_entity.type
_entity.pdbx_description
1 polymer ?
#
loop_
_entity_poly.entity_id
_entity_poly.type
_entity_poly.pdbx_seq_one_letter_code
_entity_poly.pdbx_strand_id
1 'polypeptide(L)'
;MSQAASHTTYDADQADPFQPRLPGARQRVLWSRLYGDSLPLILAGAAQQHEGLLLVITPDSQTAEQLQAQLRFFCDDTSLDILCFPDWETLPYDTFSPHQDIISERLETLCRLPTLKRGVLLVPVATLLQRLPPKSFLDQYSLVLDSGD
;
A
#
# COMPACT_ATOMS: atom_id res chain seq x y z
N MET A 1 29.81 40.02 10.78
CA MET A 1 30.22 39.06 9.74
C MET A 1 31.07 37.99 10.39
N SER A 2 30.51 36.80 10.61
CA SER A 2 31.15 35.51 10.32
C SER A 2 30.24 34.42 10.89
N GLN A 3 29.92 33.47 10.04
CA GLN A 3 28.87 32.48 10.20
C GLN A 3 29.31 31.43 11.22
N ALA A 4 28.54 31.26 12.29
CA ALA A 4 28.58 30.03 13.07
C ALA A 4 27.82 28.97 12.27
N ALA A 5 28.57 28.13 11.56
CA ALA A 5 28.05 26.94 10.91
C ALA A 5 27.38 26.06 11.97
N SER A 6 26.06 25.98 11.93
CA SER A 6 25.28 25.01 12.66
C SER A 6 25.75 23.63 12.24
N HIS A 7 26.50 22.96 13.11
CA HIS A 7 26.76 21.53 13.00
C HIS A 7 25.42 20.81 13.00
N THR A 8 24.97 20.40 11.82
CA THR A 8 23.93 19.37 11.70
C THR A 8 24.58 18.09 12.21
N THR A 9 24.38 17.78 13.48
CA THR A 9 24.73 16.48 14.06
C THR A 9 24.03 15.41 13.23
N TYR A 10 24.83 14.69 12.45
CA TYR A 10 24.43 13.55 11.66
C TYR A 10 24.26 12.38 12.61
N ASP A 11 23.04 12.23 13.14
CA ASP A 11 22.66 11.04 13.88
C ASP A 11 22.45 9.92 12.85
N ALA A 12 23.57 9.32 12.42
CA ALA A 12 23.60 8.04 11.74
C ALA A 12 23.28 6.94 12.76
N ASP A 13 22.11 7.05 13.39
CA ASP A 13 21.50 5.93 14.07
C ASP A 13 21.35 4.83 13.02
N GLN A 14 21.98 3.70 13.31
CA GLN A 14 22.27 2.62 12.38
C GLN A 14 20.95 1.88 12.10
N ALA A 15 20.09 2.49 11.29
CA ALA A 15 18.77 1.95 10.98
C ALA A 15 18.96 0.66 10.18
N ASP A 16 18.72 -0.47 10.84
CA ASP A 16 18.68 -1.78 10.21
C ASP A 16 17.57 -1.76 9.13
N PRO A 17 17.91 -1.95 7.84
CA PRO A 17 16.91 -1.93 6.77
C PRO A 17 15.88 -3.06 6.89
N PHE A 18 16.19 -4.13 7.63
CA PHE A 18 15.26 -5.22 7.92
C PHE A 18 14.36 -4.91 9.12
N GLN A 19 14.73 -3.92 9.94
CA GLN A 19 13.98 -3.50 11.13
C GLN A 19 13.76 -1.99 11.15
N PRO A 20 12.98 -1.46 10.19
CA PRO A 20 12.81 -0.02 10.06
C PRO A 20 12.05 0.57 11.24
N ARG A 21 12.40 1.81 11.61
CA ARG A 21 11.65 2.52 12.64
C ARG A 21 10.22 2.83 12.16
N LEU A 22 9.23 2.26 12.84
CA LEU A 22 7.82 2.57 12.63
C LEU A 22 7.40 3.82 13.43
N PRO A 23 6.53 4.69 12.88
CA PRO A 23 6.00 5.83 13.60
C PRO A 23 5.03 5.40 14.71
N GLY A 24 5.07 6.08 15.86
CA GLY A 24 3.99 6.01 16.84
C GLY A 24 2.73 6.76 16.37
N ALA A 25 1.65 6.68 17.16
CA ALA A 25 0.41 7.38 16.84
C ALA A 25 0.64 8.89 16.62
N ARG A 26 0.19 9.41 15.46
CA ARG A 26 0.35 10.81 15.01
C ARG A 26 1.81 11.28 14.87
N GLN A 27 2.77 10.37 14.83
CA GLN A 27 4.17 10.71 14.52
C GLN A 27 4.43 10.54 13.03
N ARG A 28 5.46 11.25 12.56
CA ARG A 28 5.98 11.10 11.19
C ARG A 28 7.43 10.67 11.29
N VAL A 29 7.77 9.66 10.50
CA VAL A 29 9.15 9.21 10.31
C VAL A 29 9.48 9.44 8.84
N LEU A 30 10.65 10.00 8.58
CA LEU A 30 11.19 10.17 7.23
C LEU A 30 12.28 9.13 7.02
N TRP A 31 12.00 8.12 6.21
CA TRP A 31 13.06 7.27 5.67
C TRP A 31 13.73 8.00 4.52
N SER A 32 15.05 8.12 4.57
CA SER A 32 15.86 8.86 3.59
C SER A 32 17.00 7.97 3.11
N ARG A 33 17.69 8.40 2.04
CA ARG A 33 18.79 7.64 1.43
C ARG A 33 18.37 6.25 0.96
N LEU A 34 17.15 6.17 0.42
CA LEU A 34 16.63 4.96 -0.22
C LEU A 34 17.13 4.95 -1.67
N TYR A 35 18.07 4.07 -1.96
CA TYR A 35 18.63 3.85 -3.29
C TYR A 35 18.22 2.47 -3.83
N GLY A 36 17.98 2.37 -5.13
CA GLY A 36 17.56 1.11 -5.77
C GLY A 36 16.35 0.48 -5.07
N ASP A 37 16.41 -0.83 -4.86
CA ASP A 37 15.34 -1.62 -4.24
C ASP A 37 15.31 -1.56 -2.69
N SER A 38 15.92 -0.54 -2.08
CA SER A 38 15.87 -0.36 -0.62
C SER A 38 14.48 0.04 -0.10
N LEU A 39 13.66 0.70 -0.93
CA LEU A 39 12.28 1.04 -0.58
C LEU A 39 11.40 -0.21 -0.36
N PRO A 40 11.27 -1.14 -1.33
CA PRO A 40 10.51 -2.37 -1.11
C PRO A 40 11.09 -3.22 0.03
N LEU A 41 12.41 -3.26 0.21
CA LEU A 41 13.03 -3.96 1.34
C LEU A 41 12.57 -3.41 2.69
N ILE A 42 12.63 -2.09 2.87
CA ILE A 42 12.20 -1.45 4.12
C ILE A 42 10.69 -1.61 4.32
N LEU A 43 9.89 -1.50 3.26
CA LEU A 43 8.45 -1.74 3.36
C LEU A 43 8.13 -3.18 3.76
N ALA A 44 8.89 -4.17 3.27
CA ALA A 44 8.77 -5.56 3.69
C ALA A 44 9.10 -5.73 5.18
N GLY A 45 10.20 -5.15 5.66
CA GLY A 45 10.54 -5.14 7.09
C GLY A 45 9.45 -4.46 7.94
N ALA A 46 8.92 -3.33 7.48
CA ALA A 46 7.85 -2.60 8.15
C ALA A 46 6.55 -3.42 8.23
N ALA A 47 6.16 -4.09 7.15
CA ALA A 47 5.00 -4.98 7.11
C ALA A 47 5.18 -6.21 8.01
N GLN A 48 6.41 -6.70 8.14
CA GLN A 48 6.72 -7.79 9.06
C GLN A 48 6.66 -7.37 10.53
N GLN A 49 7.07 -6.14 10.87
CA GLN A 49 7.02 -5.65 12.24
C GLN A 49 5.64 -5.18 12.68
N HIS A 50 4.81 -4.71 11.74
CA HIS A 50 3.51 -4.14 12.06
C HIS A 50 2.42 -5.22 12.17
N GLU A 51 1.72 -5.26 13.30
CA GLU A 51 0.55 -6.13 13.54
C GLU A 51 -0.74 -5.50 12.98
N GLY A 52 -0.71 -5.06 11.72
CA GLY A 52 -1.81 -4.35 11.09
C GLY A 52 -1.66 -4.23 9.58
N LEU A 53 -2.63 -3.59 8.93
CA LEU A 53 -2.58 -3.28 7.51
C LEU A 53 -1.65 -2.08 7.25
N LEU A 54 -0.65 -2.27 6.41
CA LEU A 54 0.17 -1.19 5.89
C LEU A 54 -0.43 -0.65 4.58
N LEU A 55 -0.94 0.59 4.60
CA LEU A 55 -1.38 1.29 3.40
C LEU A 55 -0.19 2.04 2.78
N VAL A 56 0.20 1.64 1.57
CA VAL A 56 1.27 2.28 0.80
C VAL A 56 0.65 3.11 -0.31
N ILE A 57 0.85 4.42 -0.25
CA ILE A 57 0.33 5.35 -1.25
C ILE A 57 1.42 5.62 -2.28
N THR A 58 1.14 5.30 -3.55
CA THR A 58 2.08 5.49 -4.66
C THR A 58 1.70 6.72 -5.51
N PRO A 59 2.65 7.30 -6.26
CA PRO A 59 2.36 8.43 -7.15
C PRO A 59 1.41 8.04 -8.30
N ASP A 60 1.50 6.81 -8.80
CA ASP A 60 0.74 6.30 -9.95
C ASP A 60 0.61 4.77 -9.91
N SER A 61 -0.23 4.23 -10.81
CA SER A 61 -0.51 2.79 -10.95
C SER A 61 0.71 1.99 -11.35
N GLN A 62 1.52 2.51 -12.28
CA GLN A 62 2.73 1.83 -12.73
C GLN A 62 3.72 1.61 -11.58
N THR A 63 3.90 2.63 -10.72
CA THR A 63 4.74 2.53 -9.53
C THR A 63 4.14 1.55 -8.51
N ALA A 64 2.82 1.47 -8.39
CA ALA A 64 2.15 0.50 -7.52
C ALA A 64 2.43 -0.94 -7.96
N GLU A 65 2.25 -1.25 -9.24
CA GLU A 65 2.48 -2.58 -9.80
C GLU A 65 3.95 -3.02 -9.68
N GLN A 66 4.88 -2.12 -10.02
CA GLN A 66 6.31 -2.36 -9.88
C GLN A 66 6.69 -2.64 -8.42
N LEU A 67 6.19 -1.80 -7.50
CA LEU A 67 6.46 -1.96 -6.07
C LEU A 67 5.82 -3.23 -5.50
N GLN A 68 4.64 -3.63 -5.99
CA GLN A 68 3.99 -4.88 -5.61
C GLN A 68 4.86 -6.08 -6.01
N ALA A 69 5.38 -6.10 -7.25
CA ALA A 69 6.25 -7.17 -7.72
C ALA A 69 7.55 -7.27 -6.89
N GLN A 70 8.17 -6.12 -6.60
CA GLN A 70 9.36 -6.07 -5.73
C GLN A 70 9.06 -6.52 -4.30
N LEU A 71 7.93 -6.11 -3.73
CA LEU A 71 7.52 -6.51 -2.38
C LEU A 71 7.27 -8.01 -2.28
N ARG A 72 6.64 -8.61 -3.29
CA ARG A 72 6.43 -10.06 -3.33
C ARG A 72 7.76 -10.83 -3.24
N PHE A 73 8.81 -10.34 -3.91
CA PHE A 73 10.14 -10.94 -3.81
C PHE A 73 10.70 -10.91 -2.38
N PHE A 74 10.61 -9.78 -1.67
CA PHE A 74 11.14 -9.66 -0.30
C PHE A 74 10.26 -10.30 0.78
N CYS A 75 8.99 -10.55 0.47
CA CYS A 75 8.01 -11.15 1.39
C CYS A 75 7.70 -12.62 1.09
N ASP A 76 8.42 -13.28 0.16
CA ASP A 76 8.09 -14.63 -0.32
C ASP A 76 8.02 -15.67 0.82
N ASP A 77 8.86 -15.53 1.83
CA ASP A 77 8.89 -16.40 3.02
C ASP A 77 7.83 -16.06 4.08
N THR A 78 7.03 -15.01 3.85
CA THR A 78 6.07 -14.49 4.84
C THR A 78 4.64 -14.63 4.31
N SER A 79 3.71 -15.05 5.19
CA SER A 79 2.29 -15.18 4.85
C SER A 79 1.55 -13.82 4.79
N LEU A 80 2.19 -12.79 4.23
CA LEU A 80 1.65 -11.45 4.12
C LEU A 80 0.89 -11.31 2.79
N ASP A 81 -0.39 -10.93 2.87
CA ASP A 81 -1.13 -10.56 1.67
C ASP A 81 -0.64 -9.20 1.15
N ILE A 82 -0.26 -9.16 -0.13
CA ILE A 82 0.17 -7.94 -0.82
C ILE A 82 -0.83 -7.64 -1.94
N LEU A 83 -1.76 -6.73 -1.64
CA LEU A 83 -2.85 -6.31 -2.53
C LEU A 83 -2.50 -5.00 -3.23
N CYS A 84 -2.94 -4.85 -4.46
CA CYS A 84 -2.94 -3.57 -5.17
C CYS A 84 -4.40 -3.18 -5.39
N PHE A 85 -4.78 -1.94 -5.11
CA PHE A 85 -6.10 -1.44 -5.45
C PHE A 85 -6.03 -0.72 -6.80
N PRO A 86 -6.56 -1.32 -7.87
CA PRO A 86 -6.31 -0.84 -9.23
C PRO A 86 -7.09 0.44 -9.48
N ASP A 87 -6.51 1.34 -10.26
CA ASP A 87 -7.20 2.54 -10.74
C ASP A 87 -8.27 2.18 -11.78
N TRP A 88 -9.20 3.10 -12.06
CA TRP A 88 -10.20 2.86 -13.10
C TRP A 88 -9.63 2.78 -14.52
N GLU A 89 -8.39 3.24 -14.74
CA GLU A 89 -7.74 3.38 -16.05
C GLU A 89 -8.53 4.21 -17.06
N THR A 90 -9.47 5.02 -16.57
CA THR A 90 -10.23 5.98 -17.35
C THR A 90 -10.05 7.36 -16.76
N LEU A 91 -10.20 8.39 -17.59
CA LEU A 91 -10.12 9.77 -17.10
C LEU A 91 -11.38 10.13 -16.29
N PRO A 92 -11.29 11.11 -15.37
CA PRO A 92 -12.47 11.66 -14.74
C PRO A 92 -13.45 12.19 -15.82
N TYR A 93 -14.70 11.73 -15.77
CA TYR A 93 -15.74 12.05 -16.75
C TYR A 93 -15.48 11.53 -18.17
N ASP A 94 -14.73 10.43 -18.30
CA ASP A 94 -14.59 9.71 -19.56
C ASP A 94 -15.94 9.11 -20.02
N THR A 95 -16.10 8.96 -21.34
CA THR A 95 -17.27 8.33 -21.95
C THR A 95 -17.15 6.80 -21.92
N PHE A 96 -15.94 6.29 -21.74
CA PHE A 96 -15.70 4.85 -21.63
C PHE A 96 -15.89 4.37 -20.18
N SER A 97 -16.59 3.26 -20.03
CA SER A 97 -16.63 2.54 -18.77
C SER A 97 -15.29 1.81 -18.55
N PRO A 98 -14.86 1.66 -17.30
CA PRO A 98 -13.71 0.83 -16.97
C PRO A 98 -13.88 -0.62 -17.46
N HIS A 99 -12.75 -1.29 -17.70
CA HIS A 99 -12.76 -2.69 -18.11
C HIS A 99 -13.38 -3.57 -17.01
N GLN A 100 -14.08 -4.65 -17.40
CA GLN A 100 -14.76 -5.55 -16.45
C GLN A 100 -13.77 -6.24 -15.49
N ASP A 101 -12.56 -6.50 -15.95
CA ASP A 101 -11.50 -7.09 -15.13
C ASP A 101 -11.09 -6.14 -14.00
N ILE A 102 -10.95 -4.84 -14.28
CA ILE A 102 -10.65 -3.80 -13.28
C ILE A 102 -11.79 -3.70 -12.26
N ILE A 103 -13.04 -3.70 -12.73
CA ILE A 103 -14.20 -3.69 -11.83
C ILE A 103 -14.16 -4.92 -10.90
N SER A 104 -13.86 -6.10 -11.45
CA SER A 104 -13.80 -7.36 -10.72
C SER A 104 -12.69 -7.35 -9.66
N GLU A 105 -11.48 -6.91 -10.02
CA GLU A 105 -10.34 -6.84 -9.11
C GLU A 105 -10.55 -5.80 -7.99
N ARG A 106 -11.19 -4.67 -8.29
CA ARG A 106 -11.60 -3.70 -7.25
C ARG A 106 -12.58 -4.31 -6.28
N LEU A 107 -13.62 -5.00 -6.78
CA LEU A 107 -14.61 -5.64 -5.91
C LEU A 107 -13.99 -6.74 -5.07
N GLU A 108 -13.13 -7.58 -5.65
CA GLU A 108 -12.37 -8.58 -4.91
C GLU A 108 -11.57 -7.92 -3.77
N THR A 109 -10.79 -6.89 -4.09
CA THR A 109 -9.97 -6.19 -3.10
C THR A 109 -10.83 -5.57 -1.99
N LEU A 110 -11.94 -4.92 -2.33
CA LEU A 110 -12.85 -4.30 -1.36
C LEU A 110 -13.59 -5.33 -0.49
N CYS A 111 -13.89 -6.52 -1.02
CA CYS A 111 -14.50 -7.61 -0.26
C CYS A 111 -13.50 -8.27 0.70
N ARG A 112 -12.22 -8.36 0.32
CA ARG A 112 -11.16 -8.93 1.17
C ARG A 112 -10.65 -7.96 2.23
N LEU A 113 -10.65 -6.65 1.93
CA LEU A 113 -10.10 -5.62 2.82
C LEU A 113 -10.64 -5.64 4.26
N PRO A 114 -11.93 -5.85 4.54
CA PRO A 114 -12.46 -5.85 5.91
C PRO A 114 -12.01 -7.05 6.77
N THR A 115 -11.60 -8.16 6.15
CA THR A 115 -11.11 -9.35 6.87
C THR A 115 -9.59 -9.39 6.95
N LEU A 116 -8.90 -8.54 6.19
CA LEU A 116 -7.46 -8.42 6.16
C LEU A 116 -6.93 -7.77 7.45
N LYS A 117 -6.40 -8.60 8.36
CA LYS A 117 -5.83 -8.13 9.64
C LYS A 117 -4.42 -7.57 9.51
N ARG A 118 -3.63 -8.15 8.61
CA ARG A 118 -2.22 -7.82 8.41
C ARG A 118 -1.87 -8.04 6.94
N GLY A 119 -1.11 -7.14 6.37
CA GLY A 119 -0.74 -7.17 4.96
C GLY A 119 -0.30 -5.81 4.46
N VAL A 120 -0.11 -5.71 3.15
CA VAL A 120 0.22 -4.46 2.45
C VAL A 120 -0.84 -4.19 1.41
N LEU A 121 -1.40 -2.98 1.42
CA LEU A 121 -2.30 -2.49 0.38
C LEU A 121 -1.61 -1.34 -0.35
N LEU A 122 -1.28 -1.53 -1.63
CA LEU A 122 -0.77 -0.49 -2.51
C LEU A 122 -1.91 0.24 -3.19
N VAL A 123 -1.91 1.57 -3.14
CA VAL A 123 -2.96 2.41 -3.74
C VAL A 123 -2.34 3.65 -4.38
N PRO A 124 -2.55 3.90 -5.67
CA PRO A 124 -2.19 5.17 -6.29
C PRO A 124 -2.93 6.35 -5.64
N VAL A 125 -2.26 7.49 -5.53
CA VAL A 125 -2.85 8.69 -4.91
C VAL A 125 -4.14 9.13 -5.60
N ALA A 126 -4.22 9.04 -6.93
CA ALA A 126 -5.42 9.37 -7.69
C ALA A 126 -6.60 8.46 -7.31
N THR A 127 -6.35 7.16 -7.18
CA THR A 127 -7.35 6.14 -6.82
C THR A 127 -7.79 6.29 -5.37
N LEU A 128 -6.88 6.61 -4.45
CA LEU A 128 -7.20 6.83 -3.04
C LEU A 128 -8.19 7.98 -2.82
N LEU A 129 -8.11 9.02 -3.65
CA LEU A 129 -8.97 10.20 -3.57
C LEU A 129 -10.38 9.95 -4.13
N GLN A 130 -10.59 8.83 -4.84
CA GLN A 130 -11.90 8.47 -5.35
C GLN A 130 -12.81 8.00 -4.20
N ARG A 131 -14.07 8.41 -4.26
CA ARG A 131 -15.07 7.92 -3.30
C ARG A 131 -15.39 6.47 -3.61
N LEU A 132 -15.44 5.66 -2.55
CA LEU A 132 -15.83 4.25 -2.62
C LEU A 132 -17.29 4.07 -2.21
N PRO A 133 -17.97 3.01 -2.70
CA PRO A 133 -19.27 2.63 -2.18
C PRO A 133 -19.15 2.32 -0.68
N PRO A 134 -20.19 2.57 0.12
CA PRO A 134 -20.19 2.18 1.52
C PRO A 134 -20.11 0.65 1.62
N LYS A 135 -19.44 0.14 2.66
CA LYS A 135 -19.30 -1.32 2.89
C LYS A 135 -20.65 -2.06 2.82
N SER A 136 -21.69 -1.48 3.41
CA SER A 136 -23.04 -2.05 3.41
C SER A 136 -23.61 -2.32 2.01
N PHE A 137 -23.18 -1.57 1.00
CA PHE A 137 -23.58 -1.82 -0.38
C PHE A 137 -23.02 -3.15 -0.88
N LEU A 138 -21.73 -3.41 -0.67
CA LEU A 138 -21.11 -4.68 -1.08
C LEU A 138 -21.70 -5.87 -0.33
N ASP A 139 -21.92 -5.72 0.98
CA ASP A 139 -22.50 -6.78 1.81
C ASP A 139 -23.94 -7.13 1.38
N GLN A 140 -24.74 -6.15 0.95
CA GLN A 140 -26.14 -6.36 0.52
C GLN A 140 -26.28 -6.99 -0.86
N TYR A 141 -25.34 -6.70 -1.77
CA TYR A 141 -25.38 -7.17 -3.15
C TYR A 141 -24.39 -8.32 -3.42
N SER A 142 -23.85 -8.95 -2.37
CA SER A 142 -23.06 -10.18 -2.45
C SER A 142 -23.95 -11.41 -2.32
N LEU A 143 -23.70 -12.42 -3.15
CA LEU A 143 -24.37 -13.72 -3.09
C LEU A 143 -23.33 -14.79 -2.77
N VAL A 144 -23.52 -15.49 -1.66
CA VAL A 144 -22.75 -16.68 -1.29
C VAL A 144 -23.59 -17.90 -1.65
N LEU A 145 -23.03 -18.80 -2.43
CA LEU A 145 -23.66 -20.05 -2.84
C LEU A 145 -22.80 -21.21 -2.38
N ASP A 146 -23.39 -22.18 -1.69
CA ASP A 146 -22.74 -23.45 -1.39
C ASP A 146 -23.16 -24.53 -2.39
N SER A 147 -22.36 -25.59 -2.46
CA SER A 147 -22.67 -26.71 -3.36
C SER A 147 -23.95 -27.43 -2.91
N GLY A 148 -25.04 -27.24 -3.63
CA GLY A 148 -26.33 -27.89 -3.38
C GLY A 148 -27.49 -26.95 -3.02
N ASP A 149 -27.25 -25.64 -2.99
CA ASP A 149 -28.29 -24.60 -2.91
C ASP A 149 -29.07 -24.40 -4.23
#